data_AF-A0AAV8W424-F1
#
_entry.id   AF-A0AAV8W424-F1
#
_cell.length_a   1.000
_cell.length_b   1.000
_cell.length_c   1.000
_cell.angle_alpha   90.00
_cell.angle_beta   90.00
_cell.angle_gamma   90.00
#
_symmetry.space_group_name_H-M   'P 1'
#
loop_
_entity.id
_entity.type
_entity.pdbx_description
1 polymer ?
#
loop_
_entity_poly.entity_id
_entity_poly.type
_entity_poly.pdbx_seq_one_letter_code
_entity_poly.pdbx_strand_id
1 'polypeptide(L)'
;MLGPRLGRYDKGKEPLPLGNPVNAVMGLFVLWWGWLAFNSGSTYGLSGSKWHYAARAAVMTMMSTFGGGTMSVVYTMIKLKGKIDAFDIINGILGSLVSITAGCFLYQGWEALLIGAVGALLVCGSMPLFDKVV
;
A
#
# COMPACT_ATOMS: atom_id res chain seq x y z
N MET A 1 -16.00 17.65 0.13
CA MET A 1 -16.64 18.96 0.36
C MET A 1 -15.78 20.15 -0.10
N LEU A 2 -14.44 20.10 -0.03
CA LEU A 2 -13.58 21.24 -0.43
C LEU A 2 -13.31 21.39 -1.94
N GLY A 3 -13.60 20.37 -2.76
CA GLY A 3 -13.34 20.38 -4.20
C GLY A 3 -11.84 20.31 -4.56
N PRO A 4 -11.49 20.33 -5.86
CA PRO A 4 -10.11 20.31 -6.31
C PRO A 4 -9.38 21.63 -6.06
N ARG A 5 -8.06 21.56 -5.91
CA ARG A 5 -7.21 22.76 -5.81
C ARG A 5 -7.35 23.62 -7.08
N LEU A 6 -7.32 24.95 -6.90
CA LEU A 6 -7.30 25.90 -8.01
C LEU A 6 -6.20 25.53 -9.01
N GLY A 7 -6.58 25.41 -10.29
CA GLY A 7 -5.67 25.07 -11.38
C GLY A 7 -5.24 23.61 -11.48
N ARG A 8 -5.79 22.69 -10.65
CA ARG A 8 -5.37 21.27 -10.63
C ARG A 8 -5.60 20.56 -11.97
N TYR A 9 -6.68 20.89 -12.67
CA TYR A 9 -7.14 20.19 -13.89
C TYR A 9 -7.06 21.05 -15.17
N ASP A 10 -6.55 22.29 -15.08
CA ASP A 10 -6.46 23.21 -16.22
C ASP A 10 -5.55 22.68 -17.34
N LYS A 11 -4.54 21.88 -16.97
CA LYS A 11 -3.56 21.28 -17.90
C LYS A 11 -3.85 19.80 -18.20
N GLY A 12 -5.03 19.31 -17.81
CA GLY A 12 -5.45 17.92 -17.98
C GLY A 12 -5.59 17.16 -16.66
N LYS A 13 -6.05 15.90 -16.77
CA LYS A 13 -6.33 15.00 -15.64
C LYS A 13 -5.18 14.02 -15.35
N GLU A 14 -4.03 14.22 -15.98
CA GLU A 14 -2.87 13.36 -15.76
C GLU A 14 -2.34 13.49 -14.32
N PRO A 15 -1.77 12.41 -13.76
CA PRO A 15 -1.10 12.45 -12.47
C PRO A 15 0.00 13.51 -12.45
N LEU A 16 0.08 14.28 -11.36
CA LEU A 16 1.18 15.23 -11.18
C LEU A 16 2.45 14.49 -10.79
N PRO A 17 3.62 14.99 -11.21
CA PRO A 17 4.89 14.43 -10.76
C PRO A 17 5.05 14.58 -9.24
N LEU A 18 5.76 13.64 -8.64
CA LEU A 18 6.19 13.72 -7.25
C LEU A 18 7.04 14.99 -7.04
N GLY A 19 6.69 15.79 -6.03
CA GLY A 19 7.46 16.99 -5.69
C GLY A 19 8.88 16.66 -5.20
N ASN A 20 9.02 15.64 -4.34
CA ASN A 20 10.31 15.08 -3.94
C ASN A 20 10.18 13.56 -3.75
N PRO A 21 10.68 12.74 -4.69
CA PRO A 21 10.59 11.28 -4.62
C PRO A 21 11.32 10.67 -3.42
N VAL A 22 12.47 11.24 -3.02
CA VAL A 22 13.27 10.72 -1.89
C VAL A 22 12.48 10.83 -0.59
N ASN A 23 11.87 11.98 -0.33
CA ASN A 23 11.05 12.19 0.86
C ASN A 23 9.80 11.28 0.86
N ALA A 24 9.21 11.02 -0.30
CA ALA A 24 8.07 10.12 -0.41
C ALA A 24 8.45 8.68 -0.06
N VAL A 25 9.61 8.20 -0.53
CA VAL A 25 10.14 6.87 -0.18
C VAL A 25 10.52 6.80 1.30
N MET A 26 11.11 7.86 1.86
CA MET A 26 11.37 7.92 3.31
C MET A 26 10.06 7.81 4.12
N GLY A 27 9.03 8.55 3.70
CA GLY A 27 7.69 8.47 4.30
C GLY A 27 7.12 7.05 4.23
N LEU A 28 7.26 6.37 3.09
CA LEU A 28 6.88 4.97 2.93
C LEU A 28 7.59 4.08 3.96
N PHE A 29 8.90 4.19 4.12
CA PHE A 29 9.64 3.35 5.07
C PHE A 29 9.20 3.59 6.53
N VAL A 30 9.00 4.85 6.91
CA VAL A 30 8.51 5.21 8.25
C VAL A 30 7.12 4.61 8.48
N LEU A 31 6.21 4.75 7.51
CA LEU A 31 4.87 4.17 7.58
C LEU A 31 4.90 2.65 7.59
N TRP A 32 5.77 2.03 6.81
CA TRP A 32 5.86 0.58 6.70
C TRP A 32 6.31 -0.05 8.02
N TRP A 33 7.38 0.49 8.63
CA TRP A 33 7.82 0.08 9.96
C TRP A 33 6.78 0.39 11.04
N GLY A 34 6.15 1.57 10.98
CA GLY A 34 5.05 1.93 11.89
C GLY A 34 3.87 0.97 11.79
N TRP A 35 3.50 0.54 10.58
CA TRP A 35 2.40 -0.39 10.36
C TRP A 35 2.69 -1.79 10.88
N LEU A 36 3.95 -2.23 10.81
CA LEU A 36 4.37 -3.51 11.39
C LEU A 36 4.11 -3.52 12.90
N ALA A 37 4.47 -2.43 13.59
CA ALA A 37 4.18 -2.25 15.02
C ALA A 37 2.67 -2.13 15.29
N PHE A 38 1.93 -1.43 14.43
CA PHE A 38 0.49 -1.28 14.53
C PHE A 38 -0.25 -2.62 14.46
N ASN A 39 0.06 -3.45 13.46
CA ASN A 39 -0.60 -4.74 13.24
C ASN A 39 -0.21 -5.77 14.30
N SER A 40 1.07 -5.85 14.68
CA SER A 40 1.52 -6.75 15.74
C SER A 40 1.02 -6.34 17.13
N GLY A 41 0.99 -5.04 17.42
CA GLY A 41 0.48 -4.47 18.68
C GLY A 41 -1.03 -4.63 18.87
N SER A 42 -1.80 -4.69 17.78
CA SER A 42 -3.25 -4.88 17.81
C SER A 42 -3.70 -6.25 18.35
N THR A 43 -2.76 -7.15 18.64
CA THR A 43 -3.05 -8.47 19.25
C THR A 43 -3.22 -8.42 20.77
N TYR A 44 -3.16 -7.24 21.38
CA TYR A 44 -3.37 -6.99 22.82
C TYR A 44 -2.41 -7.76 23.76
N GLY A 45 -1.19 -8.05 23.30
CA GLY A 45 -0.03 -8.28 24.16
C GLY A 45 0.71 -9.62 23.99
N LEU A 46 1.92 -9.65 24.54
CA LEU A 46 2.81 -10.82 24.56
C LEU A 46 2.53 -11.79 25.73
N SER A 47 1.74 -11.36 26.72
CA SER A 47 1.44 -12.16 27.91
C SER A 47 0.48 -13.31 27.62
N GLY A 48 0.64 -14.42 28.35
CA GLY A 48 -0.23 -15.60 28.24
C GLY A 48 -0.13 -16.32 26.89
N SER A 49 1.09 -16.44 26.33
CA SER A 49 1.36 -17.15 25.06
C SER A 49 0.76 -16.51 23.80
N LYS A 50 0.26 -15.27 23.89
CA LYS A 50 -0.30 -14.53 22.74
C LYS A 50 0.75 -13.96 21.78
N TRP A 51 2.03 -14.03 22.14
CA TRP A 51 3.16 -13.61 21.30
C TRP A 51 3.17 -14.25 19.91
N HIS A 52 2.66 -15.47 19.78
CA HIS A 52 2.51 -16.15 18.49
C HIS A 52 1.61 -15.39 17.52
N TYR A 53 0.54 -14.77 18.01
CA TYR A 53 -0.36 -13.95 17.18
C TYR A 53 0.31 -12.66 16.72
N ALA A 54 1.05 -12.00 17.61
CA ALA A 54 1.81 -10.79 17.28
C ALA A 54 2.87 -11.09 16.21
N ALA A 55 3.62 -12.17 16.37
CA ALA A 55 4.62 -12.62 15.40
C ALA A 55 3.97 -12.97 14.06
N ARG A 56 2.83 -13.69 14.08
CA ARG A 56 2.08 -14.01 12.87
C ARG A 56 1.58 -12.74 12.16
N ALA A 57 1.01 -11.80 12.89
CA ALA A 57 0.55 -10.52 12.33
C ALA A 57 1.69 -9.74 11.66
N ALA A 58 2.88 -9.72 12.26
CA ALA A 58 4.06 -9.09 11.67
C ALA A 58 4.47 -9.78 10.35
N VAL A 59 4.56 -11.11 10.33
CA VAL A 59 4.92 -11.88 9.14
C VAL A 59 3.90 -11.70 8.02
N MET A 60 2.60 -11.80 8.32
CA MET A 60 1.53 -11.62 7.32
C MET A 60 1.49 -10.20 6.77
N THR A 61 1.80 -9.19 7.60
CA THR A 61 1.92 -7.80 7.14
C THR A 61 3.03 -7.68 6.09
N MET A 62 4.21 -8.26 6.36
CA MET A 62 5.32 -8.26 5.39
C MET A 62 4.97 -9.03 4.12
N MET A 63 4.37 -10.22 4.24
CA MET A 63 3.91 -11.02 3.10
C MET A 63 2.92 -10.26 2.21
N SER A 64 1.97 -9.54 2.81
CA SER A 64 1.06 -8.65 2.08
C SER A 64 1.81 -7.55 1.33
N THR A 65 2.76 -6.88 1.98
CA THR A 65 3.55 -5.84 1.32
C THR A 65 4.43 -6.35 0.19
N PHE A 66 4.94 -7.58 0.28
CA PHE A 66 5.63 -8.22 -0.84
C PHE A 66 4.69 -8.47 -2.01
N GLY A 67 3.50 -9.04 -1.75
CA GLY A 67 2.48 -9.23 -2.79
C GLY A 67 2.06 -7.91 -3.44
N GLY A 68 1.80 -6.88 -2.63
CA GLY A 68 1.44 -5.54 -3.10
C GLY A 68 2.55 -4.87 -3.88
N GLY A 69 3.79 -4.90 -3.38
CA GLY A 69 4.96 -4.32 -4.04
C GLY A 69 5.26 -4.98 -5.38
N THR A 70 5.28 -6.32 -5.44
CA THR A 70 5.46 -7.05 -6.70
C THR A 70 4.34 -6.74 -7.69
N MET A 71 3.08 -6.71 -7.24
CA MET A 71 1.96 -6.41 -8.12
C MET A 71 1.99 -4.96 -8.63
N SER A 72 2.42 -4.02 -7.80
CA SER A 72 2.58 -2.61 -8.20
C SER A 72 3.66 -2.44 -9.26
N VAL A 73 4.78 -3.16 -9.10
CA VAL A 73 5.89 -3.20 -10.07
C VAL A 73 5.41 -3.76 -11.41
N VAL A 74 4.67 -4.87 -11.40
CA VAL A 74 4.07 -5.45 -12.62
C VAL A 74 3.07 -4.47 -13.25
N TYR A 75 2.19 -3.86 -12.45
CA TYR A 75 1.20 -2.90 -12.91
C TYR A 75 1.84 -1.70 -13.60
N THR A 76 2.84 -1.06 -12.99
CA THR A 76 3.51 0.10 -13.60
C THR A 76 4.25 -0.29 -14.88
N MET A 77 4.87 -1.47 -14.92
CA MET A 77 5.55 -1.94 -16.13
C MET A 77 4.57 -2.12 -17.28
N ILE A 78 3.38 -2.68 -17.03
CA ILE A 78 2.34 -2.84 -18.05
C ILE A 78 1.82 -1.46 -18.49
N LYS A 79 1.47 -0.60 -17.53
CA LYS A 79 0.91 0.75 -17.77
C LYS A 79 1.85 1.64 -18.58
N LEU A 80 3.14 1.62 -18.26
CA LEU A 80 4.15 2.52 -18.85
C LEU A 80 5.03 1.86 -19.91
N LYS A 81 4.62 0.70 -20.45
CA LYS A 81 5.34 -0.05 -21.50
C LYS A 81 6.80 -0.36 -21.15
N GLY A 82 7.01 -0.98 -20.00
CA GLY A 82 8.32 -1.44 -19.50
C GLY A 82 9.02 -0.45 -18.56
N LYS A 83 8.41 0.68 -18.22
CA LYS A 83 8.95 1.63 -17.24
C LYS A 83 8.34 1.46 -15.87
N ILE A 84 9.12 1.79 -14.85
CA ILE A 84 8.71 1.71 -13.44
C ILE A 84 8.53 3.12 -12.89
N ASP A 85 7.37 3.38 -12.29
CA ASP A 85 7.08 4.62 -11.57
C ASP A 85 7.05 4.37 -10.06
N ALA A 86 7.84 5.15 -9.33
CA ALA A 86 7.92 5.09 -7.88
C ALA A 86 6.59 5.49 -7.22
N PHE A 87 5.80 6.39 -7.85
CA PHE A 87 4.51 6.81 -7.31
C PHE A 87 3.54 5.64 -7.17
N ASP A 88 3.41 4.82 -8.22
CA ASP A 88 2.52 3.66 -8.21
C ASP A 88 2.99 2.60 -7.21
N ILE A 89 4.31 2.37 -7.07
CA ILE A 89 4.88 1.43 -6.10
C ILE A 89 4.60 1.87 -4.65
N ILE A 90 4.87 3.14 -4.32
CA ILE A 90 4.67 3.65 -2.96
C ILE A 90 3.20 3.48 -2.55
N ASN A 91 2.28 3.92 -3.41
CA ASN A 91 0.86 3.84 -3.12
C ASN A 91 0.36 2.40 -3.07
N GLY A 92 0.89 1.51 -3.91
CA GLY A 92 0.49 0.10 -3.89
C GLY A 92 0.99 -0.65 -2.65
N ILE A 93 2.21 -0.38 -2.17
CA ILE A 93 2.69 -0.93 -0.88
C ILE A 93 1.82 -0.40 0.28
N LEU A 94 1.52 0.90 0.32
CA LEU A 94 0.63 1.47 1.34
C LEU A 94 -0.79 0.88 1.25
N GLY A 95 -1.33 0.67 0.05
CA GLY A 95 -2.62 0.02 -0.17
C GLY A 95 -2.66 -1.42 0.34
N SER A 96 -1.57 -2.17 0.15
CA SER A 96 -1.45 -3.53 0.67
C SER A 96 -1.36 -3.60 2.20
N LEU A 97 -0.74 -2.60 2.84
CA LEU A 97 -0.72 -2.45 4.31
C LEU A 97 -2.12 -2.21 4.85
N VAL A 98 -2.89 -1.31 4.23
CA VAL A 98 -4.29 -1.06 4.61
C VAL A 98 -5.14 -2.33 4.44
N SER A 99 -4.96 -3.05 3.33
CA SER A 99 -5.78 -4.23 3.00
C SER A 99 -5.63 -5.38 3.99
N ILE A 100 -4.40 -5.64 4.49
CA ILE A 100 -4.16 -6.73 5.46
C ILE A 100 -4.53 -6.35 6.90
N THR A 101 -4.72 -5.06 7.19
CA THR A 101 -4.93 -4.55 8.56
C THR A 101 -6.16 -5.19 9.23
N ALA A 102 -7.22 -5.49 8.49
CA ALA A 102 -8.46 -6.05 9.04
C ALA A 102 -8.33 -7.48 9.62
N GLY A 103 -7.34 -8.26 9.18
CA GLY A 103 -7.24 -9.68 9.54
C GLY A 103 -5.82 -10.22 9.59
N CYS A 104 -4.84 -9.38 9.91
CA CYS A 104 -3.41 -9.70 9.81
C CYS A 104 -2.98 -10.99 10.55
N PHE A 105 -3.64 -11.39 11.63
CA PHE A 105 -3.30 -12.63 12.36
C PHE A 105 -4.13 -13.86 11.93
N LEU A 106 -5.18 -13.68 11.13
CA LEU A 106 -6.11 -14.74 10.73
C LEU A 106 -5.63 -15.48 9.49
N TYR A 107 -5.02 -14.76 8.55
CA TYR A 107 -4.65 -15.30 7.25
C TYR A 107 -3.37 -16.14 7.27
N GLN A 108 -3.22 -17.00 6.26
CA GLN A 108 -2.01 -17.72 5.92
C GLN A 108 -1.10 -16.88 5.01
N GLY A 109 0.17 -17.27 4.87
CA GLY A 109 1.17 -16.49 4.11
C GLY A 109 0.79 -16.27 2.65
N TRP A 110 0.21 -17.27 1.99
CA TRP A 110 -0.22 -17.17 0.59
C TRP A 110 -1.46 -16.28 0.44
N GLU A 111 -2.40 -16.35 1.39
CA GLU A 111 -3.59 -15.49 1.43
C GLU A 111 -3.19 -14.03 1.64
N ALA A 112 -2.26 -13.76 2.57
CA ALA A 112 -1.75 -12.42 2.81
C ALA A 112 -1.12 -11.81 1.56
N LEU A 113 -0.36 -12.60 0.79
CA LEU A 113 0.25 -12.17 -0.46
C LEU A 113 -0.80 -11.79 -1.51
N LEU A 114 -1.87 -12.59 -1.65
CA LEU A 114 -2.98 -12.30 -2.56
C LEU A 114 -3.77 -11.05 -2.13
N ILE A 115 -4.07 -10.91 -0.84
CA ILE A 115 -4.75 -9.74 -0.28
C ILE A 115 -3.95 -8.47 -0.59
N GLY A 116 -2.62 -8.53 -0.39
CA GLY A 116 -1.73 -7.42 -0.70
C GLY A 116 -1.71 -7.08 -2.18
N ALA A 117 -1.64 -8.08 -3.06
CA ALA A 117 -1.65 -7.88 -4.51
C ALA A 117 -2.96 -7.25 -5.01
N VAL A 118 -4.11 -7.72 -4.52
CA VAL A 118 -5.42 -7.15 -4.84
C VAL A 118 -5.56 -5.73 -4.29
N GLY A 119 -5.12 -5.50 -3.05
CA GLY A 119 -5.09 -4.18 -2.44
C GLY A 119 -4.30 -3.15 -3.25
N ALA A 120 -3.11 -3.54 -3.70
CA ALA A 120 -2.28 -2.70 -4.56
C ALA A 120 -2.96 -2.40 -5.90
N LEU A 121 -3.53 -3.41 -6.57
CA LEU A 121 -4.26 -3.22 -7.83
C LEU A 121 -5.44 -2.26 -7.70
N LEU A 122 -6.22 -2.39 -6.62
CA LEU A 122 -7.36 -1.51 -6.37
C LEU A 122 -6.91 -0.06 -6.19
N VAL A 123 -5.86 0.18 -5.39
CA VAL A 123 -5.34 1.54 -5.20
C VAL A 123 -4.79 2.10 -6.51
N CYS A 124 -3.90 1.38 -7.18
CA CYS A 124 -3.29 1.80 -8.44
C CYS A 124 -4.30 2.03 -9.58
N GLY A 125 -5.38 1.24 -9.62
CA GLY A 125 -6.47 1.39 -10.59
C GLY A 125 -7.48 2.47 -10.23
N SER A 126 -7.74 2.67 -8.94
CA SER A 126 -8.72 3.66 -8.45
C SER A 126 -8.22 5.10 -8.55
N MET A 127 -6.93 5.35 -8.34
CA MET A 127 -6.34 6.70 -8.42
C MET A 127 -6.70 7.44 -9.73
N PRO A 128 -6.44 6.88 -10.93
CA PRO A 128 -6.84 7.54 -12.18
C PRO A 128 -8.35 7.55 -12.41
N LEU A 129 -9.11 6.64 -11.79
CA LEU A 129 -10.57 6.65 -11.87
C LEU A 129 -11.14 7.84 -11.11
N PHE A 130 -10.64 8.11 -9.90
CA PHE A 130 -11.06 9.26 -9.10
C PHE A 130 -10.75 10.59 -9.78
N ASP A 131 -9.59 10.72 -10.43
CA ASP A 131 -9.26 11.92 -11.21
C ASP A 131 -10.22 12.14 -12.40
N LYS A 132 -10.87 11.09 -12.91
CA LYS A 132 -11.87 11.23 -13.99
C LYS A 132 -13.25 11.68 -13.49
N VAL A 133 -13.61 11.32 -12.26
CA VAL A 133 -14.92 11.63 -11.65
C VAL A 133 -15.03 13.09 -11.20
N VAL A 134 -13.89 13.71 -10.87
CA VAL A 134 -13.78 15.16 -10.56
C VAL A 134 -13.68 15.97 -11.85
#